data_AF-A0A7R8UH20-F1
#
_entry.id   AF-A0A7R8UH20-F1
#
_cell.length_a   1.000
_cell.length_b   1.000
_cell.length_c   1.000
_cell.angle_alpha   90.00
_cell.angle_beta   90.00
_cell.angle_gamma   90.00
#
_symmetry.space_group_name_H-M   'P 1'
#
loop_
_entity.id
_entity.type
_entity.pdbx_description
1 polymer ?
#
loop_
_entity_poly.entity_id
_entity_poly.type
_entity_poly.pdbx_seq_one_letter_code
_entity_poly.pdbx_strand_id
1 'polypeptide(L)'
;MSDRLLQGLHQNLSVPTIDYSNLWNAPEHINPCEHDNVVLENFTRHFLLIAIIDGVTARNALLEKIFTLTYRNRMAKVIFFLAENAKMTTTAVRGLIRKCSDSFVVDVVFFQNQDQPLMFTYHPFNNLQIIKLENVSDFFANRLMNLNKHPLKLIKFNSPPKTILPRDGEQVLGYFGHLITSYLQKRNATVEIIPRVEEVSIYKEVIDYFASRELDMTFGAMPMFYRNIGEMSYPVIFEKYCVMVPAPKVVPVYRNFLQPFEDNVWIAVICGAAYMTVVTYIVSAVVDGRKDISAALTTSICFIIARGEIGIYSNLNRRLLIIYLLFFILGFILSNMYCAFLTTFLTAPSYERELKTLDDIAAAGLKIVAECAEVSYLLRHDIYKKYHPLLIGLMPIDIVKVKRSLNNTNPAFNPIDNFEYLDDIQKYQNDIKFKITDMCPYDVYYGVAFKDESILVEDFNSHIFLAQQSGLLDYWKTNAFFEAVRSGYLHLKRGNKEFGPTQLTLIHLQISFYVVLSGWAISISAFFAEHLYNSLIKFKQN
;
A
#
# COMPACT_ATOMS: atom_id res chain seq x y z
N MET A 1 -22.85 -42.25 -41.12
CA MET A 1 -21.68 -42.61 -40.28
C MET A 1 -21.40 -41.55 -39.22
N SER A 2 -21.69 -40.27 -39.50
CA SER A 2 -21.85 -39.19 -38.50
C SER A 2 -22.67 -39.61 -37.28
N ASP A 3 -23.81 -40.27 -37.48
CA ASP A 3 -24.79 -40.51 -36.41
C ASP A 3 -24.33 -41.52 -35.37
N ARG A 4 -23.55 -42.54 -35.78
CA ARG A 4 -22.96 -43.53 -34.85
C ARG A 4 -21.81 -42.95 -34.02
N LEU A 5 -21.07 -42.00 -34.58
CA LEU A 5 -19.96 -41.33 -33.90
C LEU A 5 -20.48 -40.21 -32.97
N LEU A 6 -21.53 -39.50 -33.38
CA LEU A 6 -22.34 -38.62 -32.53
C LEU A 6 -22.95 -39.40 -31.35
N GLN A 7 -23.55 -40.58 -31.57
CA GLN A 7 -24.03 -41.45 -30.49
C GLN A 7 -22.92 -41.90 -29.53
N GLY A 8 -21.71 -42.19 -30.02
CA GLY A 8 -20.56 -42.56 -29.19
C GLY A 8 -20.01 -41.41 -28.33
N LEU A 9 -19.97 -40.20 -28.89
CA LEU A 9 -19.61 -38.98 -28.14
C LEU A 9 -20.69 -38.63 -27.10
N HIS A 10 -21.96 -38.89 -27.42
CA HIS A 10 -23.12 -38.64 -26.54
C HIS A 10 -23.10 -39.52 -25.28
N GLN A 11 -22.61 -40.76 -25.37
CA GLN A 11 -22.56 -41.69 -24.23
C GLN A 11 -21.37 -41.42 -23.28
N ASN A 12 -20.26 -40.87 -23.78
CA ASN A 12 -19.01 -40.75 -23.00
C ASN A 12 -18.69 -39.33 -22.50
N LEU A 13 -19.26 -38.27 -23.09
CA LEU A 13 -18.85 -36.89 -22.75
C LEU A 13 -19.92 -36.06 -22.03
N SER A 14 -21.18 -36.51 -21.89
CA SER A 14 -22.25 -35.78 -21.18
C SER A 14 -22.30 -34.27 -21.56
N VAL A 15 -22.13 -33.96 -22.84
CA VAL A 15 -22.26 -32.61 -23.39
C VAL A 15 -23.54 -32.56 -24.23
N PRO A 16 -24.42 -31.55 -24.06
CA PRO A 16 -25.58 -31.38 -24.94
C PRO A 16 -25.07 -31.08 -26.36
N THR A 17 -25.41 -31.97 -27.31
CA THR A 17 -25.18 -31.76 -28.75
C THR A 17 -26.53 -31.50 -29.41
N ILE A 18 -26.62 -30.42 -30.18
CA ILE A 18 -27.78 -30.13 -31.03
C ILE A 18 -27.41 -30.56 -32.45
N ASP A 19 -28.12 -31.55 -32.97
CA ASP A 19 -27.97 -32.07 -34.33
C ASP A 19 -28.86 -31.28 -35.29
N TYR A 20 -28.26 -30.61 -36.27
CA TYR A 20 -28.95 -29.76 -37.24
C TYR A 20 -29.12 -30.42 -38.62
N SER A 21 -28.90 -31.73 -38.74
CA SER A 21 -28.93 -32.44 -40.02
C SER A 21 -30.34 -32.62 -40.64
N ASN A 22 -31.43 -32.42 -39.89
CA ASN A 22 -32.79 -32.81 -40.30
C ASN A 22 -33.83 -31.68 -40.49
N LEU A 23 -33.43 -30.43 -40.71
CA LEU A 23 -34.38 -29.31 -40.86
C LEU A 23 -34.93 -29.07 -42.29
N TRP A 24 -34.76 -30.01 -43.23
CA TRP A 24 -35.02 -29.78 -44.67
C TRP A 24 -36.29 -30.43 -45.24
N ASN A 25 -37.32 -30.74 -44.45
CA ASN A 25 -38.60 -31.24 -44.99
C ASN A 25 -39.81 -30.51 -44.39
N ALA A 26 -40.17 -29.35 -44.96
CA ALA A 26 -41.51 -28.77 -44.95
C ALA A 26 -41.73 -27.96 -46.25
N PRO A 27 -42.96 -27.92 -46.80
CA PRO A 27 -43.19 -27.82 -48.24
C PRO A 27 -43.12 -26.40 -48.82
N GLU A 28 -42.76 -26.42 -50.11
CA GLU A 28 -42.87 -25.43 -51.19
C GLU A 28 -43.57 -24.09 -50.90
N HIS A 29 -42.77 -23.02 -51.08
CA HIS A 29 -43.08 -21.64 -51.51
C HIS A 29 -42.56 -20.59 -50.52
N ILE A 30 -41.28 -20.18 -50.66
CA ILE A 30 -40.78 -18.81 -50.40
C ILE A 30 -39.46 -18.63 -51.20
N ASN A 31 -39.27 -17.40 -51.69
CA ASN A 31 -38.27 -16.90 -52.65
C ASN A 31 -36.78 -17.14 -52.31
N PRO A 32 -35.88 -17.11 -53.32
CA PRO A 32 -34.46 -17.46 -53.17
C PRO A 32 -33.62 -16.21 -52.84
N CYS A 33 -33.57 -15.76 -51.58
CA CYS A 33 -32.59 -14.77 -51.12
C CYS A 33 -32.61 -14.59 -49.59
N GLU A 34 -32.55 -15.67 -48.81
CA GLU A 34 -32.23 -15.62 -47.37
C GLU A 34 -31.87 -17.03 -46.91
N HIS A 35 -30.60 -17.24 -46.54
CA HIS A 35 -30.12 -18.46 -45.89
C HIS A 35 -29.54 -18.06 -44.53
N ASP A 36 -30.44 -17.79 -43.60
CA ASP A 36 -30.11 -17.53 -42.21
C ASP A 36 -29.61 -18.81 -41.52
N ASN A 37 -28.32 -18.82 -41.18
CA ASN A 37 -27.69 -19.84 -40.35
C ASN A 37 -27.98 -19.57 -38.86
N VAL A 38 -29.10 -20.10 -38.37
CA VAL A 38 -29.46 -20.04 -36.94
C VAL A 38 -28.48 -20.88 -36.10
N VAL A 39 -27.88 -20.25 -35.08
CA VAL A 39 -27.11 -20.92 -34.01
C VAL A 39 -27.79 -20.55 -32.70
N LEU A 40 -28.35 -21.53 -31.99
CA LEU A 40 -28.98 -21.31 -30.69
C LEU A 40 -27.92 -21.05 -29.60
N GLU A 41 -28.10 -19.96 -28.87
CA GLU A 41 -27.25 -19.50 -27.77
C GLU A 41 -27.74 -20.06 -26.44
N ASN A 42 -26.96 -20.95 -25.82
CA ASN A 42 -27.02 -21.17 -24.37
C ASN A 42 -25.64 -21.65 -23.88
N PHE A 43 -24.86 -20.72 -23.33
CA PHE A 43 -23.45 -20.96 -22.99
C PHE A 43 -23.30 -21.53 -21.58
N THR A 44 -22.98 -22.82 -21.45
CA THR A 44 -22.32 -23.37 -20.27
C THR A 44 -20.80 -23.32 -20.43
N ARG A 45 -20.03 -23.22 -19.32
CA ARG A 45 -18.55 -23.13 -19.31
C ARG A 45 -17.83 -24.28 -20.07
N HIS A 46 -18.52 -25.37 -20.37
CA HIS A 46 -18.00 -26.53 -21.11
C HIS A 46 -18.89 -26.84 -22.32
N PHE A 47 -18.72 -26.12 -23.43
CA PHE A 47 -19.38 -26.50 -24.68
C PHE A 47 -18.38 -27.13 -25.66
N LEU A 48 -18.85 -28.14 -26.39
CA LEU A 48 -18.13 -28.83 -27.44
C LEU A 48 -18.60 -28.27 -28.78
N LEU A 49 -17.70 -27.66 -29.53
CA LEU A 49 -17.98 -27.17 -30.88
C LEU A 49 -17.55 -28.25 -31.88
N ILE A 50 -18.49 -28.71 -32.70
CA ILE A 50 -18.22 -29.64 -33.79
C ILE A 50 -18.34 -28.88 -35.12
N ALA A 51 -17.29 -28.92 -35.93
CA ALA A 51 -17.23 -28.24 -37.21
C ALA A 51 -16.90 -29.24 -38.32
N ILE A 52 -17.75 -29.30 -39.35
CA ILE A 52 -17.54 -30.15 -40.53
C ILE A 52 -16.97 -29.29 -41.66
N ILE A 53 -15.79 -29.67 -42.16
CA ILE A 53 -15.08 -28.97 -43.22
C ILE A 53 -15.11 -29.84 -44.48
N ASP A 54 -16.12 -29.60 -45.32
CA ASP A 54 -16.23 -30.19 -46.66
C ASP A 54 -15.34 -29.44 -47.66
N GLY A 55 -14.11 -29.91 -47.81
CA GLY A 55 -13.16 -29.42 -48.82
C GLY A 55 -12.13 -28.38 -48.33
N VAL A 56 -11.06 -28.23 -49.14
CA VAL A 56 -9.81 -27.50 -48.81
C VAL A 56 -10.03 -26.00 -48.54
N THR A 57 -11.13 -25.45 -49.03
CA THR A 57 -11.61 -24.10 -48.71
C THR A 57 -12.75 -24.21 -47.71
N ALA A 58 -12.42 -24.41 -46.43
CA ALA A 58 -13.34 -24.10 -45.35
C ALA A 58 -13.91 -22.69 -45.62
N ARG A 59 -15.23 -22.57 -45.83
CA ARG A 59 -15.87 -21.27 -46.08
C ARG A 59 -15.39 -20.32 -44.99
N ASN A 60 -14.63 -19.28 -45.35
CA ASN A 60 -13.98 -18.39 -44.37
C ASN A 60 -14.95 -17.91 -43.28
N ALA A 61 -16.23 -17.73 -43.62
CA ALA A 61 -17.31 -17.38 -42.71
C ALA A 61 -17.57 -18.41 -41.58
N LEU A 62 -17.50 -19.72 -41.84
CA LEU A 62 -17.67 -20.75 -40.81
C LEU A 62 -16.50 -20.72 -39.83
N LEU A 63 -15.27 -20.67 -40.35
CA LEU A 63 -14.08 -20.55 -39.52
C LEU A 63 -14.08 -19.26 -38.70
N GLU A 64 -14.45 -18.13 -39.30
CA GLU A 64 -14.62 -16.86 -38.59
C GLU A 64 -15.63 -17.00 -37.46
N LYS A 65 -16.81 -17.58 -37.71
CA LYS A 65 -17.83 -17.79 -36.67
C LYS A 65 -17.31 -18.70 -35.54
N ILE A 66 -16.60 -19.77 -35.86
CA ILE A 66 -15.97 -20.65 -34.86
C ILE A 66 -14.95 -19.87 -34.04
N PHE A 67 -14.07 -19.12 -34.68
CA PHE A 67 -13.06 -18.33 -33.99
C PHE A 67 -13.71 -17.24 -33.12
N THR A 68 -14.78 -16.59 -33.56
CA THR A 68 -15.57 -15.65 -32.75
C THR A 68 -16.25 -16.32 -31.56
N LEU A 69 -16.74 -17.56 -31.70
CA LEU A 69 -17.34 -18.31 -30.59
C LEU A 69 -16.29 -18.78 -29.59
N THR A 70 -15.16 -19.32 -30.06
CA THR A 70 -14.02 -19.69 -29.20
C THR A 70 -13.34 -18.46 -28.59
N TYR A 71 -13.47 -17.30 -29.22
CA TYR A 71 -13.01 -16.03 -28.67
C TYR A 71 -13.80 -15.66 -27.42
N ARG A 72 -15.13 -15.85 -27.45
CA ARG A 72 -16.00 -15.62 -26.30
C ARG A 72 -15.86 -16.68 -25.20
N ASN A 73 -15.38 -17.88 -25.54
CA ASN A 73 -15.10 -18.94 -24.58
C ASN A 73 -13.86 -19.76 -24.99
N ARG A 74 -12.70 -19.39 -24.45
CA ARG A 74 -11.41 -19.98 -24.77
C ARG A 74 -11.20 -21.40 -24.21
N MET A 75 -12.05 -21.82 -23.27
CA MET A 75 -12.11 -23.19 -22.73
C MET A 75 -13.00 -24.11 -23.58
N ALA A 76 -13.54 -23.60 -24.70
CA ALA A 76 -14.32 -24.39 -25.62
C ALA A 76 -13.46 -25.49 -26.26
N LYS A 77 -14.01 -26.71 -26.25
CA LYS A 77 -13.42 -27.87 -26.89
C LYS A 77 -13.90 -27.91 -28.33
N VAL A 78 -13.00 -28.03 -29.30
CA VAL A 78 -13.34 -28.00 -30.73
C VAL A 78 -12.97 -29.31 -31.40
N ILE A 79 -13.88 -29.88 -32.17
CA ILE A 79 -13.64 -31.03 -33.04
C ILE A 79 -13.88 -30.61 -34.49
N PHE A 80 -12.85 -30.71 -35.33
CA PHE A 80 -12.93 -30.51 -36.76
C PHE A 80 -13.03 -31.84 -37.49
N PHE A 81 -14.12 -32.07 -38.22
CA PHE A 81 -14.24 -33.17 -39.18
C PHE A 81 -13.71 -32.71 -40.53
N LEU A 82 -12.62 -33.34 -40.99
CA LEU A 82 -11.95 -33.02 -42.24
C LEU A 82 -12.47 -33.93 -43.37
N ALA A 83 -12.73 -33.35 -44.54
CA ALA A 83 -13.04 -34.11 -45.75
C ALA A 83 -11.93 -35.12 -46.11
N GLU A 84 -12.32 -36.22 -46.79
CA GLU A 84 -11.47 -37.39 -47.08
C GLU A 84 -10.13 -37.03 -47.78
N ASN A 85 -10.13 -35.94 -48.54
CA ASN A 85 -9.01 -35.45 -49.34
C ASN A 85 -8.00 -34.61 -48.54
N ALA A 86 -8.34 -34.17 -47.32
CA ALA A 86 -7.54 -33.27 -46.49
C ALA A 86 -6.61 -34.06 -45.54
N LYS A 87 -5.49 -34.57 -46.10
CA LYS A 87 -4.45 -35.28 -45.32
C LYS A 87 -3.81 -34.36 -44.26
N MET A 88 -3.33 -34.97 -43.17
CA MET A 88 -2.56 -34.32 -42.08
C MET A 88 -1.37 -33.46 -42.59
N THR A 89 -0.78 -33.83 -43.73
CA THR A 89 0.36 -33.13 -44.35
C THR A 89 -0.04 -32.02 -45.32
N THR A 90 -1.33 -31.87 -45.62
CA THR A 90 -1.81 -30.86 -46.57
C THR A 90 -1.59 -29.45 -46.01
N THR A 91 -1.18 -28.53 -46.88
CA THR A 91 -0.98 -27.11 -46.55
C THR A 91 -2.20 -26.47 -45.91
N ALA A 92 -3.41 -26.89 -46.29
CA ALA A 92 -4.66 -26.41 -45.70
C ALA A 92 -4.84 -26.82 -44.22
N VAL A 93 -4.48 -28.05 -43.85
CA VAL A 93 -4.56 -28.51 -42.44
C VAL A 93 -3.53 -27.79 -41.58
N ARG A 94 -2.29 -27.62 -42.08
CA ARG A 94 -1.28 -26.80 -41.40
C ARG A 94 -1.70 -25.33 -41.29
N GLY A 95 -2.34 -24.78 -42.31
CA GLY A 95 -2.91 -23.43 -42.28
C GLY A 95 -4.02 -23.29 -41.24
N LEU A 96 -4.88 -24.30 -41.10
CA LEU A 96 -5.93 -24.35 -40.08
C LEU A 96 -5.35 -24.47 -38.66
N ILE A 97 -4.36 -25.34 -38.44
CA ILE A 97 -3.65 -25.45 -37.16
C ILE A 97 -3.00 -24.11 -36.78
N ARG A 98 -2.33 -23.47 -37.75
CA ARG A 98 -1.73 -22.15 -37.54
C ARG A 98 -2.79 -21.12 -37.17
N LYS A 99 -3.92 -21.09 -37.88
CA LYS A 99 -5.03 -20.19 -37.56
C LYS A 99 -5.65 -20.47 -36.18
N CYS A 100 -5.75 -21.73 -35.77
CA CYS A 100 -6.18 -22.10 -34.41
C CYS A 100 -5.19 -21.60 -33.37
N SER A 101 -3.88 -21.74 -33.62
CA SER A 101 -2.83 -21.26 -32.73
C SER A 101 -2.82 -19.73 -32.62
N ASP A 102 -2.88 -19.03 -33.76
CA ASP A 102 -2.92 -17.56 -33.83
C ASP A 102 -4.19 -17.02 -33.16
N SER A 103 -5.27 -17.81 -33.16
CA SER A 103 -6.53 -17.51 -32.48
C SER A 103 -6.61 -18.10 -31.07
N PHE A 104 -5.52 -18.61 -30.48
CA PHE A 104 -5.46 -19.19 -29.12
C PHE A 104 -6.50 -20.29 -28.81
N VAL A 105 -6.87 -21.10 -29.81
CA VAL A 105 -7.78 -22.25 -29.62
C VAL A 105 -6.96 -23.51 -29.33
N VAL A 106 -6.70 -23.82 -28.06
CA VAL A 106 -5.76 -24.89 -27.67
C VAL A 106 -6.37 -26.30 -27.68
N ASP A 107 -7.65 -26.39 -27.34
CA ASP A 107 -8.35 -27.66 -27.16
C ASP A 107 -9.04 -28.10 -28.46
N VAL A 108 -8.22 -28.53 -29.43
CA VAL A 108 -8.68 -28.90 -30.78
C VAL A 108 -8.35 -30.34 -31.12
N VAL A 109 -9.33 -31.08 -31.64
CA VAL A 109 -9.15 -32.41 -32.24
C VAL A 109 -9.56 -32.36 -33.70
N PHE A 110 -8.71 -32.90 -34.56
CA PHE A 110 -9.00 -33.12 -35.97
C PHE A 110 -9.34 -34.59 -36.18
N PHE A 111 -10.49 -34.84 -36.78
CA PHE A 111 -10.97 -36.16 -37.16
C PHE A 111 -10.97 -36.26 -38.69
N GLN A 112 -10.29 -37.27 -39.21
CA GLN A 112 -10.26 -37.58 -40.63
C GLN A 112 -10.79 -39.00 -40.85
N ASN A 113 -11.84 -39.12 -41.66
CA ASN A 113 -12.41 -40.41 -42.05
C ASN A 113 -11.72 -40.90 -43.34
N GLN A 114 -10.92 -41.97 -43.26
CA GLN A 114 -10.37 -42.73 -44.39
C GLN A 114 -10.58 -44.23 -44.10
N ASP A 115 -9.99 -45.14 -44.89
CA ASP A 115 -10.01 -46.60 -44.65
C ASP A 115 -9.60 -46.98 -43.21
N GLN A 116 -8.80 -46.13 -42.54
CA GLN A 116 -8.65 -46.11 -41.07
C GLN A 116 -8.92 -44.70 -40.53
N PRO A 117 -9.74 -44.55 -39.46
CA PRO A 117 -10.00 -43.26 -38.85
C PRO A 117 -8.71 -42.70 -38.23
N LEU A 118 -8.33 -41.49 -38.63
CA LEU A 118 -7.17 -40.79 -38.10
C LEU A 118 -7.63 -39.63 -37.23
N MET A 119 -7.18 -39.61 -35.99
CA MET A 119 -7.41 -38.52 -35.04
C MET A 119 -6.08 -37.89 -34.69
N PHE A 120 -6.03 -36.56 -34.68
CA PHE A 120 -4.83 -35.85 -34.29
C PHE A 120 -5.16 -34.49 -33.66
N THR A 121 -4.21 -33.97 -32.90
CA THR A 121 -4.22 -32.62 -32.30
C THR A 121 -2.90 -31.95 -32.62
N TYR A 122 -2.73 -30.69 -32.24
CA TYR A 122 -1.44 -30.02 -32.24
C TYR A 122 -1.02 -29.59 -30.83
N HIS A 123 0.27 -29.35 -30.64
CA HIS A 123 0.82 -28.74 -29.43
C HIS A 123 1.11 -27.25 -29.67
N PRO A 124 0.37 -26.32 -29.04
CA PRO A 124 0.52 -24.88 -29.31
C PRO A 124 1.93 -24.35 -28.97
N PHE A 125 2.56 -24.89 -27.93
CA PHE A 125 3.85 -24.41 -27.43
C PHE A 125 5.07 -25.24 -27.87
N ASN A 126 4.90 -26.21 -28.79
CA ASN A 126 6.01 -27.04 -29.27
C ASN A 126 6.05 -27.04 -30.80
N ASN A 127 6.36 -25.88 -31.39
CA ASN A 127 6.46 -25.68 -32.84
C ASN A 127 5.25 -26.21 -33.64
N LEU A 128 4.04 -26.14 -33.06
CA LEU A 128 2.81 -26.68 -33.64
C LEU A 128 2.92 -28.16 -34.02
N GLN A 129 3.68 -28.95 -33.25
CA GLN A 129 3.85 -30.38 -33.48
C GLN A 129 2.48 -31.07 -33.51
N ILE A 130 2.25 -31.84 -34.58
CA ILE A 130 1.05 -32.65 -34.73
C ILE A 130 1.22 -33.95 -33.94
N ILE A 131 0.22 -34.29 -33.14
CA ILE A 131 0.19 -35.47 -32.27
C ILE A 131 -0.97 -36.36 -32.74
N LYS A 132 -0.67 -37.59 -33.14
CA LYS A 132 -1.68 -38.59 -33.45
C LYS A 132 -2.31 -39.09 -32.15
N LEU A 133 -3.63 -39.18 -32.13
CA LEU A 133 -4.42 -39.61 -30.97
C LEU A 133 -4.91 -41.04 -31.20
N GLU A 134 -4.63 -41.92 -30.23
CA GLU A 134 -5.09 -43.31 -30.25
C GLU A 134 -6.26 -43.55 -29.28
N ASN A 135 -6.31 -42.79 -28.18
CA ASN A 135 -7.33 -42.90 -27.15
C ASN A 135 -8.17 -41.61 -27.02
N VAL A 136 -9.44 -41.79 -26.63
CA VAL A 136 -10.39 -40.68 -26.39
C VAL A 136 -10.00 -39.82 -25.17
N SER A 137 -9.31 -40.41 -24.20
CA SER A 137 -8.79 -39.70 -23.01
C SER A 137 -7.86 -38.54 -23.38
N ASP A 138 -7.20 -38.62 -24.54
CA ASP A 138 -6.12 -37.72 -24.93
C ASP A 138 -6.61 -36.54 -25.78
N PHE A 139 -7.90 -36.52 -26.14
CA PHE A 139 -8.51 -35.52 -27.02
C PHE A 139 -8.28 -34.08 -26.50
N PHE A 140 -8.50 -33.88 -25.21
CA PHE A 140 -8.39 -32.58 -24.56
C PHE A 140 -7.50 -32.66 -23.32
N ALA A 141 -6.38 -33.39 -23.45
CA ALA A 141 -5.34 -33.39 -22.42
C ALA A 141 -4.87 -31.95 -22.15
N ASN A 142 -4.64 -31.59 -20.89
CA ASN A 142 -4.25 -30.22 -20.53
C ASN A 142 -2.83 -29.91 -21.06
N ARG A 143 -2.76 -29.22 -22.20
CA ARG A 143 -1.51 -28.83 -22.88
C ARG A 143 -0.82 -27.61 -22.23
N LEU A 144 -1.45 -26.97 -21.25
CA LEU A 144 -0.84 -25.88 -20.46
C LEU A 144 0.08 -26.43 -19.35
N MET A 145 0.04 -27.73 -19.07
CA MET A 145 0.88 -28.36 -18.05
C MET A 145 2.38 -28.25 -18.34
N ASN A 146 2.77 -28.12 -19.62
CA ASN A 146 4.16 -27.95 -20.05
C ASN A 146 4.22 -27.08 -21.31
N LEU A 147 4.77 -25.88 -21.17
CA LEU A 147 4.94 -24.92 -22.27
C LEU A 147 6.20 -25.19 -23.11
N ASN A 148 6.92 -26.29 -22.89
CA ASN A 148 8.09 -26.73 -23.67
C ASN A 148 9.13 -25.63 -23.92
N LYS A 149 9.46 -24.88 -22.87
CA LYS A 149 10.39 -23.74 -22.90
C LYS A 149 9.95 -22.58 -23.80
N HIS A 150 8.67 -22.47 -24.12
CA HIS A 150 8.14 -21.33 -24.87
C HIS A 150 8.48 -20.00 -24.15
N PRO A 151 9.04 -19.01 -24.87
CA PRO A 151 9.39 -17.72 -24.29
C PRO A 151 8.12 -16.88 -24.11
N LEU A 152 7.85 -16.49 -22.87
CA LEU A 152 6.81 -15.51 -22.54
C LEU A 152 7.45 -14.13 -22.44
N LYS A 153 6.85 -13.14 -23.11
CA LYS A 153 7.31 -11.75 -23.06
C LYS A 153 6.77 -11.07 -21.82
N LEU A 154 7.66 -10.73 -20.90
CA LEU A 154 7.35 -10.20 -19.59
C LEU A 154 8.01 -8.85 -19.35
N ILE A 155 7.31 -7.95 -18.66
CA ILE A 155 7.89 -6.70 -18.15
C ILE A 155 8.09 -6.81 -16.63
N LYS A 156 9.32 -6.58 -16.18
CA LYS A 156 9.68 -6.60 -14.76
C LYS A 156 9.62 -5.20 -14.18
N PHE A 157 9.22 -5.12 -12.92
CA PHE A 157 9.30 -3.86 -12.20
C PHE A 157 9.54 -3.99 -10.71
N ASN A 158 10.21 -2.96 -10.15
CA ASN A 158 10.64 -2.92 -8.77
C ASN A 158 9.61 -2.22 -7.87
N SER A 159 8.83 -3.00 -7.12
CA SER A 159 7.81 -2.53 -6.18
C SER A 159 7.90 -3.31 -4.86
N PRO A 160 8.89 -3.03 -3.99
CA PRO A 160 9.02 -3.73 -2.71
C PRO A 160 7.80 -3.48 -1.80
N PRO A 161 7.33 -4.47 -1.02
CA PRO A 161 7.83 -5.86 -0.92
C PRO A 161 7.26 -6.85 -1.96
N LYS A 162 6.37 -6.40 -2.86
CA LYS A 162 5.71 -7.24 -3.89
C LYS A 162 6.71 -7.86 -4.85
N THR A 163 7.55 -7.01 -5.45
CA THR A 163 8.63 -7.40 -6.36
C THR A 163 9.89 -6.63 -6.03
N ILE A 164 10.98 -7.36 -5.81
CA ILE A 164 12.29 -6.80 -5.48
C ILE A 164 13.26 -7.23 -6.57
N LEU A 165 13.92 -6.25 -7.18
CA LEU A 165 14.92 -6.45 -8.23
C LEU A 165 16.30 -6.06 -7.68
N PRO A 166 17.13 -7.04 -7.24
CA PRO A 166 18.51 -6.81 -6.83
C PRO A 166 19.36 -6.28 -7.99
N ARG A 167 20.45 -5.55 -7.69
CA ARG A 167 21.35 -4.97 -8.72
C ARG A 167 22.04 -6.04 -9.58
N ASP A 168 22.29 -7.21 -9.01
CA ASP A 168 23.07 -8.28 -9.63
C ASP A 168 22.22 -9.49 -10.08
N GLY A 169 20.89 -9.43 -9.95
CA GLY A 169 20.04 -10.63 -10.00
C GLY A 169 19.14 -10.75 -11.23
N GLU A 170 19.33 -11.82 -12.02
CA GLU A 170 18.29 -12.33 -12.92
C GLU A 170 17.00 -12.71 -12.16
N GLN A 171 17.17 -13.09 -10.88
CA GLN A 171 16.11 -13.51 -9.98
C GLN A 171 15.24 -12.35 -9.49
N VAL A 172 13.93 -12.52 -9.59
CA VAL A 172 12.94 -11.58 -9.05
C VAL A 172 12.50 -12.08 -7.68
N LEU A 173 12.76 -11.29 -6.64
CA LEU A 173 12.40 -11.59 -5.25
C LEU A 173 11.07 -10.92 -4.86
N GLY A 174 10.64 -11.12 -3.62
CA GLY A 174 9.34 -10.65 -3.14
C GLY A 174 8.21 -11.62 -3.50
N TYR A 175 7.04 -11.43 -2.90
CA TYR A 175 6.00 -12.45 -2.94
C TYR A 175 5.29 -12.59 -4.30
N PHE A 176 5.15 -11.52 -5.09
CA PHE A 176 4.77 -11.66 -6.50
C PHE A 176 5.91 -12.24 -7.34
N GLY A 177 7.16 -11.92 -6.98
CA GLY A 177 8.36 -12.48 -7.61
C GLY A 177 8.38 -14.01 -7.55
N HIS A 178 8.21 -14.57 -6.36
CA HIS A 178 8.17 -16.01 -6.14
C HIS A 178 6.92 -16.68 -6.71
N LEU A 179 5.75 -16.04 -6.60
CA LEU A 179 4.51 -16.56 -7.18
C LEU A 179 4.64 -16.76 -8.70
N ILE A 180 5.16 -15.76 -9.40
CA ILE A 180 5.34 -15.80 -10.85
C ILE A 180 6.48 -16.75 -11.23
N THR A 181 7.61 -16.70 -10.53
CA THR A 181 8.76 -17.59 -10.81
C THR A 181 8.38 -19.06 -10.62
N SER A 182 7.68 -19.40 -9.53
CA SER A 182 7.22 -20.77 -9.27
C SER A 182 6.22 -21.26 -10.32
N TYR A 183 5.35 -20.38 -10.83
CA TYR A 183 4.44 -20.71 -11.93
C TYR A 183 5.21 -21.05 -13.21
N LEU A 184 6.14 -20.18 -13.61
CA LEU A 184 6.96 -20.35 -14.81
C LEU A 184 7.79 -21.64 -14.75
N GLN A 185 8.36 -21.96 -13.59
CA GLN A 185 9.08 -23.21 -13.35
C GLN A 185 8.16 -24.42 -13.44
N LYS A 186 6.99 -24.37 -12.79
CA LYS A 186 5.99 -25.46 -12.81
C LYS A 186 5.49 -25.76 -14.22
N ARG A 187 5.42 -24.75 -15.09
CA ARG A 187 4.97 -24.87 -16.48
C ARG A 187 6.10 -25.04 -17.49
N ASN A 188 7.36 -25.13 -17.04
CA ASN A 188 8.54 -25.24 -17.92
C ASN A 188 8.54 -24.16 -19.03
N ALA A 189 8.27 -22.91 -18.64
CA ALA A 189 8.27 -21.73 -19.51
C ALA A 189 9.63 -21.03 -19.47
N THR A 190 10.01 -20.34 -20.55
CA THR A 190 11.15 -19.40 -20.53
C THR A 190 10.64 -17.96 -20.53
N VAL A 191 11.52 -17.02 -20.17
CA VAL A 191 11.17 -15.61 -20.00
C VAL A 191 11.98 -14.77 -20.98
N GLU A 192 11.29 -13.93 -21.75
CA GLU A 192 11.87 -12.84 -22.53
C GLU A 192 11.51 -11.52 -21.83
N ILE A 193 12.51 -10.79 -21.34
CA ILE A 193 12.28 -9.56 -20.57
C ILE A 193 12.25 -8.37 -21.52
N ILE A 194 11.13 -7.64 -21.53
CA ILE A 194 11.01 -6.37 -22.25
C ILE A 194 11.75 -5.28 -21.47
N PRO A 195 12.63 -4.49 -22.11
CA PRO A 195 13.34 -3.40 -21.44
C PRO A 195 12.36 -2.32 -21.00
N ARG A 196 12.65 -1.69 -19.86
CA ARG A 196 11.83 -0.66 -19.25
C ARG A 196 12.42 0.74 -19.48
N VAL A 197 11.56 1.72 -19.72
CA VAL A 197 11.90 3.15 -19.67
C VAL A 197 11.64 3.70 -18.27
N GLU A 198 12.71 3.97 -17.50
CA GLU A 198 12.58 4.34 -16.07
C GLU A 198 11.82 5.66 -15.81
N GLU A 199 11.82 6.60 -16.76
CA GLU A 199 11.19 7.92 -16.64
C GLU A 199 9.66 7.90 -16.79
N VAL A 200 9.10 6.81 -17.32
CA VAL A 200 7.66 6.70 -17.61
C VAL A 200 6.92 6.01 -16.47
N SER A 201 5.64 6.37 -16.28
CA SER A 201 4.75 5.59 -15.41
C SER A 201 4.76 4.14 -15.86
N ILE A 202 5.15 3.28 -14.94
CA ILE A 202 5.19 1.84 -15.14
C ILE A 202 3.87 1.27 -15.66
N TYR A 203 2.76 1.81 -15.16
CA TYR A 203 1.43 1.35 -15.52
C TYR A 203 1.04 1.82 -16.91
N LYS A 204 1.45 3.02 -17.31
CA LYS A 204 1.24 3.52 -18.67
C LYS A 204 2.00 2.66 -19.69
N GLU A 205 3.27 2.38 -19.40
CA GLU A 205 4.12 1.55 -20.24
C GLU A 205 3.55 0.12 -20.40
N VAL A 206 3.08 -0.49 -19.30
CA VAL A 206 2.38 -1.79 -19.36
C VAL A 206 1.13 -1.74 -20.23
N ILE A 207 0.30 -0.69 -20.10
CA ILE A 207 -0.91 -0.51 -20.94
C ILE A 207 -0.53 -0.37 -22.41
N ASP A 208 0.50 0.42 -22.73
CA ASP A 208 0.96 0.64 -24.10
C ASP A 208 1.48 -0.68 -24.72
N TYR A 209 2.22 -1.49 -23.96
CA TYR A 209 2.71 -2.80 -24.43
C TYR A 209 1.63 -3.87 -24.60
N PHE A 210 0.58 -3.86 -23.78
CA PHE A 210 -0.58 -4.71 -24.03
C PHE A 210 -1.34 -4.28 -25.28
N ALA A 211 -1.50 -2.96 -25.49
CA ALA A 211 -2.13 -2.43 -26.69
C ALA A 211 -1.35 -2.77 -27.98
N SER A 212 -0.01 -2.78 -27.93
CA SER A 212 0.84 -3.20 -29.06
C SER A 212 0.96 -4.73 -29.24
N ARG A 213 0.38 -5.52 -28.33
CA ARG A 213 0.52 -7.00 -28.27
C ARG A 213 1.97 -7.49 -28.15
N GLU A 214 2.84 -6.67 -27.55
CA GLU A 214 4.25 -7.00 -27.35
C GLU A 214 4.52 -7.66 -25.99
N LEU A 215 3.54 -7.64 -25.08
CA LEU A 215 3.62 -8.20 -23.74
C LEU A 215 2.61 -9.32 -23.54
N ASP A 216 3.04 -10.45 -22.96
CA ASP A 216 2.17 -11.58 -22.66
C ASP A 216 1.57 -11.49 -21.25
N MET A 217 2.38 -11.14 -20.26
CA MET A 217 1.95 -10.91 -18.87
C MET A 217 2.94 -10.04 -18.09
N THR A 218 2.49 -9.41 -17.02
CA THR A 218 3.36 -8.62 -16.14
C THR A 218 4.16 -9.51 -15.18
N PHE A 219 5.43 -9.19 -14.96
CA PHE A 219 6.24 -9.77 -13.90
C PHE A 219 6.20 -8.89 -12.64
N GLY A 220 5.00 -8.76 -12.08
CA GLY A 220 4.78 -8.00 -10.85
C GLY A 220 3.30 -7.75 -10.58
N ALA A 221 3.06 -7.04 -9.48
CA ALA A 221 1.72 -6.73 -9.00
C ALA A 221 1.12 -5.54 -9.76
N MET A 222 -0.04 -5.76 -10.38
CA MET A 222 -0.83 -4.72 -11.04
C MET A 222 -2.09 -4.43 -10.23
N PRO A 223 -2.36 -3.16 -9.88
CA PRO A 223 -3.58 -2.81 -9.18
C PRO A 223 -4.77 -2.85 -10.14
N MET A 224 -5.85 -3.48 -9.71
CA MET A 224 -7.02 -3.81 -10.55
C MET A 224 -7.98 -2.63 -10.79
N PHE A 225 -7.54 -1.38 -10.57
CA PHE A 225 -8.36 -0.18 -10.80
C PHE A 225 -8.03 0.58 -12.09
N TYR A 226 -6.91 0.23 -12.76
CA TYR A 226 -6.64 0.76 -14.11
C TYR A 226 -7.56 0.08 -15.11
N ARG A 227 -7.93 0.83 -16.15
CA ARG A 227 -8.69 0.32 -17.30
C ARG A 227 -7.70 -0.05 -18.40
N ASN A 228 -8.11 -0.94 -19.31
CA ASN A 228 -7.34 -1.30 -20.51
C ASN A 228 -5.97 -1.94 -20.20
N ILE A 229 -5.82 -2.66 -19.08
CA ILE A 229 -4.57 -3.34 -18.70
C ILE A 229 -4.50 -4.78 -19.24
N GLY A 230 -5.36 -5.13 -20.20
CA GLY A 230 -5.58 -6.52 -20.56
C GLY A 230 -6.47 -7.28 -19.57
N GLU A 231 -6.33 -8.61 -19.55
CA GLU A 231 -7.08 -9.52 -18.69
C GLU A 231 -6.36 -9.72 -17.35
N MET A 232 -7.06 -9.50 -16.24
CA MET A 232 -6.48 -9.63 -14.90
C MET A 232 -6.65 -11.05 -14.34
N SER A 233 -5.64 -11.55 -13.63
CA SER A 233 -5.79 -12.73 -12.79
C SER A 233 -6.78 -12.52 -11.66
N TYR A 234 -7.14 -13.62 -10.99
CA TYR A 234 -7.74 -13.56 -9.67
C TYR A 234 -6.86 -12.71 -8.72
N PRO A 235 -7.46 -11.89 -7.84
CA PRO A 235 -6.70 -11.10 -6.88
C PRO A 235 -5.77 -11.95 -6.02
N VAL A 236 -4.48 -11.64 -6.06
CA VAL A 236 -3.47 -12.32 -5.23
C VAL A 236 -3.51 -11.78 -3.81
N ILE A 237 -3.65 -10.46 -3.66
CA ILE A 237 -3.75 -9.76 -2.38
C ILE A 237 -4.79 -8.64 -2.44
N PHE A 238 -5.20 -8.20 -1.25
CA PHE A 238 -6.03 -7.04 -1.01
C PHE A 238 -5.31 -6.13 -0.02
N GLU A 239 -5.15 -4.85 -0.36
CA GLU A 239 -4.44 -3.89 0.48
C GLU A 239 -5.27 -2.64 0.67
N LYS A 240 -5.34 -2.17 1.93
CA LYS A 240 -5.93 -0.87 2.26
C LYS A 240 -4.90 0.20 2.00
N TYR A 241 -5.32 1.30 1.37
CA TYR A 241 -4.49 2.48 1.20
C TYR A 241 -4.81 3.47 2.31
N CYS A 242 -3.84 3.72 3.18
CA CYS A 242 -3.99 4.59 4.33
C CYS A 242 -3.07 5.80 4.25
N VAL A 243 -3.39 6.87 4.98
CA VAL A 243 -2.55 8.06 5.02
C VAL A 243 -1.35 7.78 5.93
N MET A 244 -0.16 7.75 5.33
CA MET A 244 1.12 7.76 6.01
C MET A 244 1.49 9.21 6.32
N VAL A 245 1.78 9.52 7.58
CA VAL A 245 2.12 10.86 8.07
C VAL A 245 3.54 10.88 8.64
N PRO A 246 4.23 12.04 8.64
CA PRO A 246 5.47 12.19 9.37
C PRO A 246 5.28 11.85 10.86
N ALA A 247 6.25 11.17 11.45
CA ALA A 247 6.25 10.88 12.88
C ALA A 247 6.35 12.18 13.69
N PRO A 248 5.69 12.26 14.86
CA PRO A 248 5.76 13.45 15.70
C PRO A 248 7.20 13.68 16.17
N LYS A 249 7.65 14.93 16.18
CA LYS A 249 9.01 15.27 16.63
C LYS A 249 9.05 15.34 18.16
N VAL A 250 10.22 15.10 18.72
CA VAL A 250 10.47 15.33 20.14
C VAL A 250 10.36 16.83 20.41
N VAL A 251 9.57 17.20 21.41
CA VAL A 251 9.42 18.58 21.85
C VAL A 251 10.77 19.09 22.35
N PRO A 252 11.20 20.30 21.98
CA PRO A 252 12.43 20.88 22.49
C PRO A 252 12.44 20.90 24.02
N VAL A 253 13.55 20.50 24.62
CA VAL A 253 13.65 20.30 26.07
C VAL A 253 13.27 21.54 26.87
N TYR A 254 13.41 22.73 26.28
CA TYR A 254 13.04 23.96 26.95
C TYR A 254 11.56 24.10 27.29
N ARG A 255 10.69 23.50 26.47
CA ARG A 255 9.25 23.50 26.73
C ARG A 255 8.88 22.57 27.87
N ASN A 256 9.70 21.57 28.21
CA ASN A 256 9.41 20.60 29.27
C ASN A 256 9.27 21.27 30.65
N PHE A 257 9.84 22.45 30.85
CA PHE A 257 9.68 23.23 32.10
C PHE A 257 8.36 24.00 32.17
N LEU A 258 7.77 24.36 31.03
CA LEU A 258 6.49 25.10 30.99
C LEU A 258 5.29 24.16 30.82
N GLN A 259 5.52 22.98 30.25
CA GLN A 259 4.51 21.96 29.95
C GLN A 259 3.76 21.35 31.17
N PRO A 260 4.30 21.29 32.40
CA PRO A 260 3.59 20.70 33.55
C PRO A 260 2.22 21.30 33.84
N PHE A 261 2.02 22.58 33.49
CA PHE A 261 0.79 23.30 33.72
C PHE A 261 0.35 24.00 32.43
N GLU A 262 -0.96 24.02 32.19
CA GLU A 262 -1.55 24.83 31.13
C GLU A 262 -1.39 26.33 31.43
N ASP A 263 -1.45 27.16 30.38
CA ASP A 263 -1.30 28.61 30.48
C ASP A 263 -2.26 29.22 31.52
N ASN A 264 -3.50 28.71 31.60
CA ASN A 264 -4.49 29.15 32.57
C ASN A 264 -4.05 28.92 34.02
N VAL A 265 -3.38 27.80 34.30
CA VAL A 265 -2.88 27.46 35.63
C VAL A 265 -1.68 28.35 35.98
N TRP A 266 -0.77 28.60 35.03
CA TRP A 266 0.32 29.57 35.23
C TRP A 266 -0.19 30.97 35.55
N ILE A 267 -1.20 31.44 34.80
CA ILE A 267 -1.87 32.72 35.06
C ILE A 267 -2.48 32.71 36.46
N ALA A 268 -3.18 31.64 36.86
CA ALA A 268 -3.77 31.53 38.19
C ALA A 268 -2.71 31.55 39.32
N VAL A 269 -1.54 30.92 39.11
CA VAL A 269 -0.41 30.97 40.05
C VAL A 269 0.13 32.40 40.19
N ILE A 270 0.31 33.12 39.08
CA ILE A 270 0.76 34.52 39.09
C ILE A 270 -0.26 35.42 39.78
N CYS A 271 -1.55 35.27 39.46
CA CYS A 271 -2.63 36.01 40.12
C CYS A 271 -2.71 35.70 41.61
N GLY A 272 -2.54 34.43 42.00
CA GLY A 272 -2.51 34.00 43.40
C GLY A 272 -1.31 34.59 44.16
N ALA A 273 -0.14 34.65 43.54
CA ALA A 273 1.06 35.30 44.10
C ALA A 273 0.86 36.80 44.32
N ALA A 274 0.27 37.49 43.33
CA ALA A 274 -0.04 38.90 43.42
C ALA A 274 -1.07 39.17 44.52
N TYR A 275 -2.13 38.36 44.61
CA TYR A 275 -3.13 38.43 45.67
C TYR A 275 -2.48 38.28 47.06
N MET A 276 -1.62 37.27 47.24
CA MET A 276 -0.92 37.06 48.51
C MET A 276 0.04 38.18 48.86
N THR A 277 0.69 38.77 47.86
CA THR A 277 1.58 39.92 48.06
C THR A 277 0.78 41.12 48.57
N VAL A 278 -0.38 41.39 47.97
CA VAL A 278 -1.28 42.48 48.38
C VAL A 278 -1.81 42.25 49.79
N VAL A 279 -2.28 41.04 50.10
CA VAL A 279 -2.78 40.69 51.44
C VAL A 279 -1.67 40.87 52.49
N THR A 280 -0.48 40.35 52.22
CA THR A 280 0.65 40.44 53.16
C THR A 280 1.14 41.88 53.33
N TYR A 281 1.16 42.67 52.25
CA TYR A 281 1.49 44.10 52.31
C TYR A 281 0.48 44.91 53.14
N ILE A 282 -0.82 44.65 52.98
CA ILE A 282 -1.85 45.32 53.78
C ILE A 282 -1.70 44.93 55.26
N VAL A 283 -1.49 43.65 55.54
CA VAL A 283 -1.29 43.16 56.91
C VAL A 283 -0.04 43.78 57.54
N SER A 284 1.10 43.82 56.84
CA SER A 284 2.32 44.43 57.37
C SER A 284 2.19 45.94 57.58
N ALA A 285 1.46 46.62 56.70
CA ALA A 285 1.22 48.06 56.80
C ALA A 285 0.29 48.41 57.97
N VAL A 286 -0.70 47.57 58.27
CA VAL A 286 -1.71 47.81 59.31
C VAL A 286 -1.26 47.33 60.69
N VAL A 287 -0.62 46.16 60.77
CA VAL A 287 -0.24 45.52 62.04
C VAL A 287 1.13 46.00 62.51
N ASP A 288 2.13 45.99 61.62
CA ASP A 288 3.52 46.29 61.99
C ASP A 288 3.95 47.72 61.64
N GLY A 289 3.11 48.48 60.92
CA GLY A 289 3.43 49.82 60.40
C GLY A 289 4.52 49.82 59.32
N ARG A 290 4.93 48.63 58.82
CA ARG A 290 5.99 48.47 57.82
C ARG A 290 5.39 48.36 56.41
N LYS A 291 5.79 49.27 55.53
CA LYS A 291 5.35 49.31 54.12
C LYS A 291 6.44 48.79 53.18
N ASP A 292 6.83 47.52 53.36
CA ASP A 292 7.81 46.88 52.50
C ASP A 292 7.15 45.87 51.56
N ILE A 293 6.97 46.27 50.30
CA ILE A 293 6.39 45.42 49.26
C ILE A 293 7.34 44.30 48.84
N SER A 294 8.66 44.51 48.97
CA SER A 294 9.66 43.52 48.57
C SER A 294 9.66 42.32 49.53
N ALA A 295 9.52 42.60 50.84
CA ALA A 295 9.34 41.58 51.86
C ALA A 295 8.03 40.80 51.63
N ALA A 296 6.92 41.49 51.38
CA ALA A 296 5.62 40.86 51.12
C ALA A 296 5.64 39.94 49.87
N LEU A 297 6.35 40.35 48.82
CA LEU A 297 6.52 39.56 47.60
C LEU A 297 7.39 38.32 47.86
N THR A 298 8.50 38.49 48.58
CA THR A 298 9.39 37.38 48.97
C THR A 298 8.64 36.33 49.79
N THR A 299 7.89 36.77 50.79
CA THR A 299 7.02 35.90 51.59
C THR A 299 6.03 35.14 50.71
N SER A 300 5.37 35.82 49.77
CA SER A 300 4.38 35.21 48.87
C SER A 300 4.99 34.10 48.00
N ILE A 301 6.19 34.33 47.47
CA ILE A 301 6.94 33.33 46.71
C ILE A 301 7.31 32.14 47.61
N CYS A 302 7.79 32.39 48.84
CA CYS A 302 8.12 31.34 49.80
C CYS A 302 6.92 30.44 50.13
N PHE A 303 5.71 31.01 50.26
CA PHE A 303 4.48 30.21 50.46
C PHE A 303 4.15 29.33 49.25
N ILE A 304 4.30 29.85 48.03
CA ILE A 304 4.03 29.10 46.79
C ILE A 304 5.01 27.93 46.63
N ILE A 305 6.28 28.12 47.00
CA ILE A 305 7.31 27.06 46.95
C ILE A 305 7.26 26.16 48.21
N ALA A 306 6.24 26.31 49.06
CA ALA A 306 6.08 25.58 50.32
C ALA A 306 7.28 25.69 51.28
N ARG A 307 7.97 26.84 51.24
CA ARG A 307 9.08 27.24 52.13
C ARG A 307 8.65 28.38 53.06
N GLY A 308 7.43 28.30 53.59
CA GLY A 308 6.87 29.36 54.44
C GLY A 308 7.78 29.74 55.61
N GLU A 309 8.01 31.04 55.81
CA GLU A 309 8.83 31.55 56.91
C GLU A 309 8.03 31.59 58.22
N ILE A 310 8.60 31.02 59.29
CA ILE A 310 7.95 30.90 60.61
C ILE A 310 7.86 32.26 61.35
N GLY A 311 8.63 33.26 60.93
CA GLY A 311 8.76 34.54 61.64
C GLY A 311 7.53 35.45 61.63
N ILE A 312 6.57 35.22 60.73
CA ILE A 312 5.41 36.12 60.50
C ILE A 312 4.23 35.77 61.43
N TYR A 313 4.24 34.60 62.07
CA TYR A 313 3.07 34.04 62.74
C TYR A 313 2.84 34.49 64.18
N SER A 314 3.72 35.30 64.77
CA SER A 314 3.70 35.56 66.22
C SER A 314 2.50 36.40 66.70
N ASN A 315 1.83 37.17 65.82
CA ASN A 315 0.72 38.07 66.19
C ASN A 315 -0.49 38.05 65.21
N LEU A 316 -0.68 36.99 64.42
CA LEU A 316 -1.75 36.94 63.41
C LEU A 316 -3.12 36.55 63.99
N ASN A 317 -4.18 37.22 63.51
CA ASN A 317 -5.58 36.82 63.78
C ASN A 317 -5.86 35.42 63.17
N ARG A 318 -6.68 34.59 63.84
CA ARG A 318 -7.06 33.23 63.40
C ARG A 318 -7.54 33.17 61.94
N ARG A 319 -8.26 34.20 61.46
CA ARG A 319 -8.72 34.26 60.07
C ARG A 319 -7.55 34.38 59.07
N LEU A 320 -6.55 35.21 59.38
CA LEU A 320 -5.36 35.38 58.55
C LEU A 320 -4.49 34.12 58.58
N LEU A 321 -4.36 33.49 59.75
CA LEU A 321 -3.66 32.21 59.89
C LEU A 321 -4.26 31.13 58.97
N ILE A 322 -5.60 31.04 58.90
CA ILE A 322 -6.29 30.10 57.99
C ILE A 322 -5.97 30.43 56.52
N ILE A 323 -5.97 31.70 56.13
CA ILE A 323 -5.62 32.10 54.76
C ILE A 323 -4.18 31.68 54.42
N TYR A 324 -3.21 31.99 55.28
CA TYR A 324 -1.83 31.58 55.07
C TYR A 324 -1.67 30.05 55.03
N LEU A 325 -2.39 29.31 55.88
CA LEU A 325 -2.42 27.84 55.83
C LEU A 325 -2.99 27.30 54.52
N LEU A 326 -4.09 27.86 54.02
CA LEU A 326 -4.68 27.44 52.74
C LEU A 326 -3.73 27.69 51.58
N PHE A 327 -3.07 28.84 51.55
CA PHE A 327 -2.07 29.15 50.52
C PHE A 327 -0.81 28.30 50.65
N PHE A 328 -0.38 27.96 51.87
CA PHE A 328 0.70 27.02 52.10
C PHE A 328 0.35 25.61 51.57
N ILE A 329 -0.85 25.11 51.88
CA ILE A 329 -1.33 23.81 51.37
C ILE A 329 -1.42 23.84 49.84
N LEU A 330 -1.96 24.91 49.26
CA LEU A 330 -2.04 25.09 47.82
C LEU A 330 -0.65 25.10 47.18
N GLY A 331 0.29 25.89 47.72
CA GLY A 331 1.69 25.93 47.27
C GLY A 331 2.37 24.57 47.38
N PHE A 332 2.14 23.85 48.48
CA PHE A 332 2.63 22.49 48.67
C PHE A 332 2.10 21.52 47.60
N ILE A 333 0.80 21.55 47.30
CA ILE A 333 0.20 20.71 46.25
C ILE A 333 0.78 21.07 44.90
N LEU A 334 0.78 22.36 44.53
CA LEU A 334 1.26 22.83 43.23
C LEU A 334 2.74 22.53 43.02
N SER A 335 3.60 22.77 44.02
CA SER A 335 5.03 22.49 43.95
C SER A 335 5.29 20.98 43.77
N ASN A 336 4.61 20.12 44.53
CA ASN A 336 4.77 18.68 44.38
C ASN A 336 4.24 18.15 43.05
N MET A 337 3.07 18.64 42.59
CA MET A 337 2.53 18.27 41.27
C MET A 337 3.46 18.71 40.15
N TYR A 338 3.97 19.93 40.21
CA TYR A 338 4.94 20.44 39.24
C TYR A 338 6.20 19.56 39.21
N CYS A 339 6.78 19.23 40.37
CA CYS A 339 7.94 18.35 40.45
C CYS A 339 7.68 16.95 39.88
N ALA A 340 6.51 16.37 40.15
CA ALA A 340 6.12 15.05 39.64
C ALA A 340 5.96 15.05 38.11
N PHE A 341 5.26 16.05 37.56
CA PHE A 341 5.12 16.19 36.10
C PHE A 341 6.45 16.51 35.42
N LEU A 342 7.24 17.43 35.97
CA LEU A 342 8.55 17.76 35.44
C LEU A 342 9.47 16.54 35.42
N THR A 343 9.46 15.72 36.47
CA THR A 343 10.23 14.47 36.50
C THR A 343 9.77 13.53 35.38
N THR A 344 8.46 13.43 35.14
CA THR A 344 7.92 12.62 34.04
C THR A 344 8.38 13.13 32.66
N PHE A 345 8.36 14.43 32.42
CA PHE A 345 8.83 15.04 31.16
C PHE A 345 10.36 15.04 30.98
N LEU A 346 11.12 14.87 32.06
CA LEU A 346 12.57 14.72 32.01
C LEU A 346 13.00 13.26 31.85
N THR A 347 12.20 12.30 32.33
CA THR A 347 12.50 10.86 32.20
C THR A 347 12.01 10.26 30.88
N ALA A 348 10.96 10.82 30.29
CA ALA A 348 10.45 10.41 28.99
C ALA A 348 10.33 11.60 28.03
N PRO A 349 10.82 11.49 26.78
CA PRO A 349 10.66 12.54 25.80
C PRO A 349 9.18 12.78 25.49
N SER A 350 8.74 14.02 25.60
CA SER A 350 7.43 14.44 25.09
C SER A 350 7.52 14.58 23.58
N TYR A 351 6.48 14.15 22.87
CA TYR A 351 6.35 14.30 21.42
C TYR A 351 5.31 15.36 21.09
N GLU A 352 5.42 15.95 19.91
CA GLU A 352 4.40 16.81 19.33
C GLU A 352 3.08 16.05 19.14
N ARG A 353 1.97 16.80 18.98
CA ARG A 353 0.66 16.22 18.71
C ARG A 353 0.71 15.38 17.43
N GLU A 354 0.29 14.13 17.54
CA GLU A 354 0.18 13.23 16.41
C GLU A 354 -0.94 13.64 15.45
N LEU A 355 -0.70 13.51 14.15
CA LEU A 355 -1.69 13.72 13.10
C LEU A 355 -2.57 12.47 12.98
N LYS A 356 -3.83 12.54 13.44
CA LYS A 356 -4.76 11.40 13.41
C LYS A 356 -5.93 11.60 12.47
N THR A 357 -6.32 12.85 12.24
CA THR A 357 -7.50 13.22 11.45
C THR A 357 -7.15 14.12 10.27
N LEU A 358 -8.06 14.26 9.32
CA LEU A 358 -7.91 15.21 8.21
C LEU A 358 -7.90 16.66 8.70
N ASP A 359 -8.62 16.95 9.80
CA ASP A 359 -8.65 18.27 10.40
C ASP A 359 -7.28 18.61 11.01
N ASP A 360 -6.59 17.64 11.63
CA ASP A 360 -5.21 17.83 12.11
C ASP A 360 -4.26 18.17 10.95
N ILE A 361 -4.40 17.48 9.81
CA ILE A 361 -3.60 17.73 8.60
C ILE A 361 -3.89 19.13 8.05
N ALA A 362 -5.16 19.52 7.98
CA ALA A 362 -5.58 20.84 7.52
C ALA A 362 -5.06 21.95 8.46
N ALA A 363 -5.18 21.76 9.78
CA ALA A 363 -4.71 22.70 10.79
C ALA A 363 -3.18 22.85 10.78
N ALA A 364 -2.45 21.79 10.46
CA ALA A 364 -1.00 21.82 10.27
C ALA A 364 -0.56 22.47 8.94
N GLY A 365 -1.50 22.84 8.06
CA GLY A 365 -1.21 23.40 6.74
C GLY A 365 -0.58 22.39 5.76
N LEU A 366 -0.72 21.09 6.04
CA LEU A 366 -0.13 20.02 5.25
C LEU A 366 -1.08 19.56 4.14
N LYS A 367 -0.51 18.92 3.11
CA LYS A 367 -1.23 18.36 1.98
C LYS A 367 -0.90 16.88 1.81
N ILE A 368 -1.89 16.09 1.45
CA ILE A 368 -1.78 14.66 1.20
C ILE A 368 -1.35 14.45 -0.26
N VAL A 369 -0.22 13.80 -0.42
CA VAL A 369 0.39 13.52 -1.71
C VAL A 369 -0.07 12.16 -2.24
N ALA A 370 -0.47 12.12 -3.51
CA ALA A 370 -0.94 10.91 -4.18
C ALA A 370 -0.42 10.86 -5.62
N GLU A 371 -0.31 9.66 -6.20
CA GLU A 371 -0.03 9.50 -7.62
C GLU A 371 -1.23 9.99 -8.45
N CYS A 372 -1.00 10.58 -9.63
CA CYS A 372 -2.09 11.02 -10.52
C CYS A 372 -3.12 9.92 -10.83
N ALA A 373 -2.69 8.65 -10.90
CA ALA A 373 -3.59 7.52 -11.08
C ALA A 373 -4.48 7.24 -9.86
N GLU A 374 -3.94 7.37 -8.65
CA GLU A 374 -4.69 7.28 -7.39
C GLU A 374 -5.72 8.41 -7.30
N VAL A 375 -5.34 9.63 -7.67
CA VAL A 375 -6.27 10.78 -7.74
C VAL A 375 -7.40 10.53 -8.75
N SER A 376 -7.06 9.99 -9.92
CA SER A 376 -8.03 9.62 -10.96
C SER A 376 -8.97 8.49 -10.53
N TYR A 377 -8.50 7.57 -9.69
CA TYR A 377 -9.34 6.56 -9.06
C TYR A 377 -10.29 7.17 -8.04
N LEU A 378 -9.78 8.02 -7.15
CA LEU A 378 -10.57 8.70 -6.14
C LEU A 378 -11.65 9.58 -6.75
N LEU A 379 -11.37 10.33 -7.82
CA LEU A 379 -12.34 11.17 -8.55
C LEU A 379 -13.62 10.44 -8.94
N ARG A 380 -13.59 9.11 -9.07
CA ARG A 380 -14.73 8.26 -9.41
C ARG A 380 -15.59 7.85 -8.20
N HIS A 381 -15.19 8.24 -6.98
CA HIS A 381 -15.78 7.81 -5.72
C HIS A 381 -16.17 9.03 -4.86
N ASP A 382 -17.25 8.93 -4.09
CA ASP A 382 -17.73 10.03 -3.24
C ASP A 382 -16.72 10.48 -2.18
N ILE A 383 -15.83 9.58 -1.77
CA ILE A 383 -14.77 9.87 -0.80
C ILE A 383 -13.79 10.95 -1.28
N TYR A 384 -13.69 11.19 -2.59
CA TYR A 384 -12.90 12.28 -3.13
C TYR A 384 -13.29 13.64 -2.53
N LYS A 385 -14.58 13.92 -2.35
CA LYS A 385 -15.03 15.21 -1.80
C LYS A 385 -14.44 15.50 -0.42
N LYS A 386 -14.22 14.45 0.39
CA LYS A 386 -13.63 14.54 1.73
C LYS A 386 -12.14 14.86 1.69
N TYR A 387 -11.40 14.32 0.72
CA TYR A 387 -9.93 14.45 0.65
C TYR A 387 -9.47 15.55 -0.31
N HIS A 388 -10.28 15.89 -1.32
CA HIS A 388 -9.98 16.85 -2.39
C HIS A 388 -9.31 18.15 -1.92
N PRO A 389 -9.78 18.84 -0.86
CA PRO A 389 -9.15 20.11 -0.43
C PRO A 389 -7.69 19.96 0.00
N LEU A 390 -7.28 18.75 0.38
CA LEU A 390 -5.96 18.43 0.90
C LEU A 390 -5.10 17.64 -0.09
N LEU A 391 -5.64 17.21 -1.24
CA LEU A 391 -4.93 16.34 -2.18
C LEU A 391 -4.01 17.10 -3.14
N ILE A 392 -2.82 16.56 -3.37
CA ILE A 392 -1.90 16.96 -4.43
C ILE A 392 -1.52 15.71 -5.24
N GLY A 393 -1.77 15.76 -6.55
CA GLY A 393 -1.33 14.74 -7.50
C GLY A 393 0.11 14.99 -7.95
N LEU A 394 0.96 13.96 -7.89
CA LEU A 394 2.34 13.99 -8.39
C LEU A 394 2.56 12.99 -9.52
N MET A 395 3.59 13.27 -10.31
CA MET A 395 4.10 12.37 -11.33
C MET A 395 4.75 11.12 -10.70
N PRO A 396 4.76 9.97 -11.40
CA PRO A 396 5.26 8.68 -10.90
C PRO A 396 6.68 8.71 -10.30
N ILE A 397 7.61 9.45 -10.91
CA ILE A 397 8.98 9.51 -10.42
C ILE A 397 9.10 10.31 -9.12
N ASP A 398 8.28 11.35 -8.98
CA ASP A 398 8.27 12.22 -7.80
C ASP A 398 7.57 11.54 -6.63
N ILE A 399 6.49 10.80 -6.88
CA ILE A 399 5.81 10.03 -5.85
C ILE A 399 6.69 8.90 -5.30
N VAL A 400 7.48 8.24 -6.15
CA VAL A 400 8.43 7.20 -5.70
C VAL A 400 9.52 7.82 -4.82
N LYS A 401 10.06 8.99 -5.20
CA LYS A 401 11.00 9.73 -4.36
C LYS A 401 10.34 10.10 -3.03
N VAL A 402 9.13 10.61 -3.04
CA VAL A 402 8.37 10.99 -1.84
C VAL A 402 8.14 9.79 -0.92
N LYS A 403 7.54 8.70 -1.42
CA LYS A 403 7.18 7.51 -0.63
C LYS A 403 8.41 6.73 -0.14
N ARG A 404 9.54 6.76 -0.87
CA ARG A 404 10.79 6.11 -0.46
C ARG A 404 11.72 7.01 0.35
N SER A 405 11.64 8.33 0.20
CA SER A 405 12.47 9.24 0.98
C SER A 405 11.94 9.29 2.41
N LEU A 406 12.71 8.72 3.32
CA LEU A 406 12.42 8.76 4.75
C LEU A 406 12.55 10.18 5.36
N ASN A 407 12.66 11.22 4.53
CA ASN A 407 12.79 12.62 4.94
C ASN A 407 11.62 13.49 4.45
N ASN A 408 10.60 12.92 3.82
CA ASN A 408 9.46 13.69 3.35
C ASN A 408 8.64 14.26 4.52
N THR A 409 8.19 15.51 4.38
CA THR A 409 7.39 16.20 5.40
C THR A 409 5.89 16.16 5.13
N ASN A 410 5.48 15.68 3.95
CA ASN A 410 4.08 15.65 3.56
C ASN A 410 3.45 14.27 3.79
N PRO A 411 2.21 14.22 4.29
CA PRO A 411 1.41 13.00 4.29
C PRO A 411 1.26 12.41 2.87
N ALA A 412 1.15 11.08 2.75
CA ALA A 412 0.94 10.42 1.47
C ALA A 412 0.07 9.17 1.61
N PHE A 413 -0.67 8.79 0.56
CA PHE A 413 -1.33 7.48 0.55
C PHE A 413 -0.32 6.36 0.37
N ASN A 414 -0.38 5.34 1.23
CA ASN A 414 0.48 4.18 1.14
C ASN A 414 -0.31 2.90 1.42
N PRO A 415 -0.12 1.81 0.64
CA PRO A 415 -0.69 0.52 1.00
C PRO A 415 -0.04 -0.01 2.27
N ILE A 416 -0.82 -0.74 3.08
CA ILE A 416 -0.37 -1.26 4.38
C ILE A 416 0.89 -2.12 4.23
N ASP A 417 0.93 -3.07 3.29
CA ASP A 417 2.11 -3.93 3.11
C ASP A 417 3.41 -3.17 2.81
N ASN A 418 3.32 -2.09 2.02
CA ASN A 418 4.48 -1.24 1.78
C ASN A 418 4.88 -0.49 3.04
N PHE A 419 3.92 0.02 3.81
CA PHE A 419 4.22 0.66 5.09
C PHE A 419 4.85 -0.31 6.10
N GLU A 420 4.35 -1.53 6.24
CA GLU A 420 4.94 -2.56 7.11
C GLU A 420 6.40 -2.83 6.74
N TYR A 421 6.68 -2.95 5.44
CA TYR A 421 8.05 -3.09 4.93
C TYR A 421 8.92 -1.86 5.26
N LEU A 422 8.38 -0.65 5.16
CA LEU A 422 9.09 0.57 5.56
C LEU A 422 9.28 0.66 7.09
N ASP A 423 8.30 0.21 7.88
CA ASP A 423 8.38 0.17 9.34
C ASP A 423 9.49 -0.77 9.80
N ASP A 424 9.63 -1.94 9.17
CA ASP A 424 10.74 -2.85 9.41
C ASP A 424 12.10 -2.21 9.10
N ILE A 425 12.21 -1.38 8.05
CA ILE A 425 13.43 -0.60 7.78
C ILE A 425 13.69 0.41 8.90
N GLN A 426 12.65 1.14 9.32
CA GLN A 426 12.75 2.19 10.35
C GLN A 426 13.14 1.63 11.73
N LYS A 427 12.80 0.38 12.05
CA LYS A 427 13.21 -0.29 13.30
C LYS A 427 14.73 -0.35 13.47
N TYR A 428 15.48 -0.43 12.37
CA TYR A 428 16.94 -0.45 12.38
C TYR A 428 17.57 0.95 12.36
N GLN A 429 16.78 2.02 12.23
CA GLN A 429 17.24 3.41 12.21
C GLN A 429 17.13 4.09 13.58
N ASN A 430 17.84 5.21 13.76
CA ASN A 430 17.84 5.99 15.00
C ASN A 430 16.50 6.67 15.30
N ASP A 431 15.76 7.10 14.27
CA ASP A 431 14.48 7.77 14.46
C ASP A 431 13.41 7.11 13.59
N ILE A 432 12.19 7.04 14.12
CA ILE A 432 11.00 6.76 13.32
C ILE A 432 10.68 8.04 12.56
N LYS A 433 10.53 7.95 11.24
CA LYS A 433 10.29 9.11 10.37
C LYS A 433 8.84 9.22 9.95
N PHE A 434 8.12 8.10 9.86
CA PHE A 434 6.71 8.05 9.48
C PHE A 434 5.92 7.10 10.36
N LYS A 435 4.63 7.39 10.48
CA LYS A 435 3.61 6.50 11.03
C LYS A 435 2.45 6.39 10.05
N ILE A 436 1.81 5.23 10.01
CA ILE A 436 0.54 5.05 9.31
C ILE A 436 -0.60 5.49 10.24
N THR A 437 -1.63 6.10 9.66
CA THR A 437 -2.86 6.45 10.38
C THR A 437 -3.98 5.49 10.01
N ASP A 438 -5.05 5.47 10.80
CA ASP A 438 -6.26 4.68 10.51
C ASP A 438 -7.12 5.30 9.39
N MET A 439 -6.67 6.39 8.76
CA MET A 439 -7.36 7.04 7.65
C MET A 439 -7.12 6.30 6.33
N CYS A 440 -7.98 5.33 6.03
CA CYS A 440 -7.88 4.51 4.82
C CYS A 440 -9.04 4.79 3.84
N PRO A 441 -8.89 5.73 2.88
CA PRO A 441 -10.00 6.12 2.00
C PRO A 441 -10.42 5.09 0.96
N TYR A 442 -9.58 4.12 0.62
CA TYR A 442 -9.91 3.13 -0.39
C TYR A 442 -9.05 1.89 -0.26
N ASP A 443 -9.54 0.82 -0.90
CA ASP A 443 -8.86 -0.46 -0.97
C ASP A 443 -8.53 -0.81 -2.41
N VAL A 444 -7.47 -1.60 -2.60
CA VAL A 444 -6.99 -2.02 -3.91
C VAL A 444 -6.69 -3.51 -3.91
N TYR A 445 -7.26 -4.19 -4.90
CA TYR A 445 -6.89 -5.55 -5.25
C TYR A 445 -5.69 -5.53 -6.19
N TYR A 446 -4.72 -6.40 -5.94
CA TYR A 446 -3.59 -6.62 -6.85
C TYR A 446 -3.65 -8.01 -7.46
N GLY A 447 -3.41 -8.07 -8.77
CA GLY A 447 -3.27 -9.30 -9.53
C GLY A 447 -2.10 -9.23 -10.49
N VAL A 448 -2.00 -10.22 -11.36
CA VAL A 448 -1.09 -10.22 -12.50
C VAL A 448 -1.92 -9.89 -13.74
N ALA A 449 -1.45 -8.92 -14.54
CA ALA A 449 -2.09 -8.60 -15.80
C ALA A 449 -1.54 -9.50 -16.91
N PHE A 450 -2.43 -9.97 -17.77
CA PHE A 450 -2.14 -10.73 -18.97
C PHE A 450 -2.63 -9.93 -20.18
N LYS A 451 -2.08 -10.21 -21.36
CA LYS A 451 -2.67 -9.70 -22.60
C LYS A 451 -4.14 -10.14 -22.69
N ASP A 452 -4.94 -9.32 -23.36
CA ASP A 452 -6.34 -9.68 -23.64
C ASP A 452 -6.42 -11.08 -24.26
N GLU A 453 -7.40 -11.87 -23.80
CA GLU A 453 -7.71 -13.21 -24.28
C GLU A 453 -6.65 -14.28 -23.99
N SER A 454 -5.86 -14.09 -22.94
CA SER A 454 -4.81 -15.03 -22.58
C SER A 454 -5.35 -16.33 -22.00
N ILE A 455 -5.05 -17.44 -22.67
CA ILE A 455 -5.33 -18.81 -22.22
C ILE A 455 -4.62 -19.19 -20.91
N LEU A 456 -3.66 -18.39 -20.44
CA LEU A 456 -2.89 -18.66 -19.23
C LEU A 456 -3.59 -18.17 -17.95
N VAL A 457 -4.61 -17.32 -18.06
CA VAL A 457 -5.24 -16.67 -16.89
C VAL A 457 -5.82 -17.69 -15.93
N GLU A 458 -6.62 -18.65 -16.43
CA GLU A 458 -7.27 -19.64 -15.56
C GLU A 458 -6.29 -20.67 -14.97
N ASP A 459 -5.25 -21.03 -15.73
CA ASP A 459 -4.19 -21.90 -15.23
C ASP A 459 -3.37 -21.19 -14.14
N PHE A 460 -3.11 -19.89 -14.31
CA PHE A 460 -2.46 -19.05 -13.31
C PHE A 460 -3.35 -18.85 -12.07
N ASN A 461 -4.66 -18.65 -12.24
CA ASN A 461 -5.61 -18.56 -11.13
C ASN A 461 -5.56 -19.83 -10.26
N SER A 462 -5.52 -21.00 -10.90
CA SER A 462 -5.35 -22.28 -10.19
C SER A 462 -4.04 -22.34 -9.41
N HIS A 463 -2.96 -21.77 -9.95
CA HIS A 463 -1.68 -21.65 -9.24
C HIS A 463 -1.73 -20.67 -8.06
N ILE A 464 -2.43 -19.54 -8.19
CA ILE A 464 -2.68 -18.60 -7.08
C ILE A 464 -3.38 -19.32 -5.93
N PHE A 465 -4.47 -20.04 -6.21
CA PHE A 465 -5.21 -20.77 -5.18
C PHE A 465 -4.33 -21.81 -4.47
N LEU A 466 -3.49 -22.54 -5.21
CA LEU A 466 -2.55 -23.49 -4.62
C LEU A 466 -1.50 -22.80 -3.73
N ALA A 467 -0.95 -21.67 -4.17
CA ALA A 467 0.02 -20.90 -3.39
C ALA A 467 -0.59 -20.32 -2.10
N GLN A 468 -1.86 -19.90 -2.14
CA GLN A 468 -2.61 -19.45 -0.98
C GLN A 468 -2.93 -20.61 -0.03
N GLN A 469 -3.50 -21.71 -0.53
CA GLN A 469 -3.91 -22.87 0.27
C GLN A 469 -2.72 -23.57 0.96
N SER A 470 -1.54 -23.54 0.34
CA SER A 470 -0.32 -24.12 0.92
C SER A 470 0.39 -23.19 1.91
N GLY A 471 -0.05 -21.94 2.06
CA GLY A 471 0.62 -20.92 2.88
C GLY A 471 1.93 -20.38 2.27
N LEU A 472 2.25 -20.75 1.03
CA LEU A 472 3.46 -20.27 0.34
C LEU A 472 3.42 -18.74 0.13
N LEU A 473 2.25 -18.19 -0.20
CA LEU A 473 2.10 -16.75 -0.39
C LEU A 473 2.40 -15.97 0.91
N ASP A 474 1.88 -16.44 2.04
CA ASP A 474 2.13 -15.83 3.36
C ASP A 474 3.60 -15.95 3.75
N TYR A 475 4.19 -17.13 3.54
CA TYR A 475 5.62 -17.34 3.77
C TYR A 475 6.49 -16.36 2.95
N TRP A 476 6.22 -16.21 1.65
CA TRP A 476 6.96 -15.26 0.81
C TRP A 476 6.71 -13.81 1.23
N LYS A 477 5.50 -13.44 1.67
CA LYS A 477 5.19 -12.09 2.16
C LYS A 477 5.99 -11.78 3.43
N THR A 478 5.99 -12.67 4.42
CA THR A 478 6.75 -12.50 5.67
C THR A 478 8.26 -12.50 5.45
N ASN A 479 8.76 -13.26 4.47
CA ASN A 479 10.20 -13.35 4.20
C ASN A 479 10.74 -12.22 3.29
N ALA A 480 9.87 -11.46 2.61
CA ALA A 480 10.28 -10.44 1.63
C ALA A 480 11.24 -9.39 2.19
N PHE A 481 11.06 -8.97 3.45
CA PHE A 481 12.00 -8.06 4.13
C PHE A 481 13.40 -8.68 4.25
N PHE A 482 13.49 -9.92 4.76
CA PHE A 482 14.76 -10.61 4.93
C PHE A 482 15.44 -10.91 3.59
N GLU A 483 14.68 -11.20 2.54
CA GLU A 483 15.21 -11.38 1.19
C GLU A 483 15.82 -10.09 0.64
N ALA A 484 15.17 -8.95 0.86
CA ALA A 484 15.72 -7.66 0.49
C ALA A 484 17.08 -7.41 1.17
N VAL A 485 17.22 -7.79 2.45
CA VAL A 485 18.47 -7.66 3.19
C VAL A 485 19.54 -8.64 2.68
N ARG A 486 19.19 -9.94 2.56
CA ARG A 486 20.14 -11.01 2.15
C ARG A 486 20.64 -10.84 0.72
N SER A 487 19.79 -10.34 -0.18
CA SER A 487 20.16 -10.07 -1.57
C SER A 487 21.02 -8.81 -1.75
N GLY A 488 21.28 -8.06 -0.68
CA GLY A 488 21.97 -6.77 -0.76
C GLY A 488 21.14 -5.65 -1.40
N TYR A 489 19.86 -5.89 -1.74
CA TYR A 489 18.96 -4.84 -2.21
C TYR A 489 18.77 -3.75 -1.16
N LEU A 490 18.66 -4.14 0.11
CA LEU A 490 18.51 -3.25 1.25
C LEU A 490 19.76 -3.32 2.15
N HIS A 491 20.46 -2.18 2.27
CA HIS A 491 21.54 -2.02 3.23
C HIS A 491 21.03 -1.38 4.52
N LEU A 492 20.90 -2.18 5.57
CA LEU A 492 20.52 -1.68 6.89
C LEU A 492 21.69 -0.91 7.52
N LYS A 493 21.50 0.39 7.73
CA LYS A 493 22.40 1.17 8.59
C LYS A 493 22.01 0.87 10.04
N ARG A 494 22.86 0.15 10.77
CA ARG A 494 22.64 -0.10 12.19
C ARG A 494 22.64 1.24 12.92
N GLY A 495 21.49 1.64 13.43
CA GLY A 495 21.39 2.74 14.35
C GLY A 495 22.13 2.43 15.65
N ASN A 496 22.77 3.45 16.24
CA ASN A 496 23.30 3.39 17.61
C ASN A 496 22.15 3.63 18.59
N LYS A 497 21.06 2.86 18.47
CA LYS A 497 20.00 2.86 19.48
C LYS A 497 20.49 2.06 20.68
N GLU A 498 21.00 2.76 21.68
CA GLU A 498 21.12 2.21 23.01
C GLU A 498 19.70 2.02 23.55
N PHE A 499 19.25 0.77 23.60
CA PHE A 499 18.02 0.41 24.30
C PHE A 499 18.29 0.53 25.81
N GLY A 500 17.98 1.70 26.37
CA GLY A 500 18.20 2.00 27.78
C GLY A 500 17.44 3.26 28.21
N PRO A 501 17.35 3.50 29.52
CA PRO A 501 16.76 4.74 30.04
C PRO A 501 17.53 5.94 29.48
N THR A 502 16.80 6.96 29.03
CA THR A 502 17.38 8.18 28.49
C THR A 502 18.22 8.83 29.60
N GLN A 503 19.53 8.93 29.40
CA GLN A 503 20.42 9.51 30.41
C GLN A 503 20.14 11.02 30.50
N LEU A 504 19.91 11.51 31.71
CA LEU A 504 19.70 12.94 31.94
C LEU A 504 21.03 13.67 31.74
N THR A 505 21.17 14.35 30.60
CA THR A 505 22.32 15.18 30.26
C THR A 505 22.15 16.64 30.71
N LEU A 506 23.26 17.39 30.70
CA LEU A 506 23.26 18.82 31.05
C LEU A 506 22.34 19.66 30.15
N ILE A 507 22.09 19.20 28.92
CA ILE A 507 21.18 19.85 27.95
C ILE A 507 19.78 19.99 28.55
N HIS A 508 19.34 18.99 29.33
CA HIS A 508 18.00 19.03 29.92
C HIS A 508 17.84 20.04 31.06
N LEU A 509 18.93 20.53 31.63
CA LEU A 509 18.92 21.47 32.76
C LEU A 509 19.39 22.88 32.39
N GLN A 510 19.71 23.13 31.11
CA GLN A 510 20.28 24.41 30.64
C GLN A 510 19.44 25.63 31.05
N ILE A 511 18.12 25.54 31.00
CA ILE A 511 17.25 26.66 31.35
C ILE A 511 17.25 26.94 32.83
N SER A 512 17.30 25.91 33.67
CA SER A 512 17.46 26.10 35.11
C SER A 512 18.74 26.90 35.39
N PHE A 513 19.83 26.59 34.69
CA PHE A 513 21.07 27.36 34.80
C PHE A 513 20.92 28.78 34.24
N TYR A 514 20.29 28.97 33.08
CA TYR A 514 20.06 30.31 32.51
C TYR A 514 19.20 31.19 33.42
N VAL A 515 18.14 30.64 34.02
CA VAL A 515 17.29 31.37 34.97
C VAL A 515 18.11 31.79 36.20
N VAL A 516 18.91 30.89 36.78
CA VAL A 516 19.75 31.23 37.94
C VAL A 516 20.81 32.28 37.60
N LEU A 517 21.55 32.09 36.50
CA LEU A 517 22.59 33.02 36.07
C LEU A 517 22.02 34.41 35.74
N SER A 518 20.87 34.46 35.06
CA SER A 518 20.19 35.72 34.76
C SER A 518 19.70 36.41 36.04
N GLY A 519 19.16 35.65 37.00
CA GLY A 519 18.77 36.16 38.31
C GLY A 519 19.95 36.74 39.09
N TRP A 520 21.11 36.07 39.10
CA TRP A 520 22.32 36.60 39.72
C TRP A 520 22.82 37.87 39.03
N ALA A 521 22.84 37.89 37.70
CA ALA A 521 23.24 39.08 36.95
C ALA A 521 22.35 40.29 37.28
N ILE A 522 21.02 40.10 37.30
CA ILE A 522 20.06 41.16 37.64
C ILE A 522 20.27 41.66 39.07
N SER A 523 20.43 40.76 40.04
CA SER A 523 20.68 41.14 41.44
C SER A 523 21.99 41.90 41.63
N ILE A 524 23.06 41.47 40.96
CA ILE A 524 24.36 42.15 40.98
C ILE A 524 24.24 43.54 40.35
N SER A 525 23.58 43.66 39.20
CA SER A 525 23.35 44.95 38.54
C SER A 525 22.52 45.90 39.41
N ALA A 526 21.47 45.40 40.07
CA ALA A 526 20.65 46.20 40.99
C ALA A 526 21.47 46.70 42.19
N PHE A 527 22.30 45.84 42.79
CA PHE A 527 23.18 46.21 43.89
C PHE A 527 24.18 47.32 43.49
N PHE A 528 24.81 47.19 42.32
CA PHE A 528 25.71 48.24 41.82
C PHE A 528 24.97 49.55 41.51
N ALA A 529 23.76 49.47 40.93
CA ALA A 529 22.95 50.65 40.66
C ALA A 529 22.54 51.38 41.95
N GLU A 530 22.13 50.64 42.98
CA GLU A 530 21.81 51.18 44.30
C GLU A 530 23.04 51.83 44.95
N HIS A 531 24.20 51.18 44.87
CA HIS A 531 25.44 51.72 45.40
C HIS A 531 25.86 53.03 44.71
N LEU A 532 25.77 53.07 43.37
CA LEU A 532 26.05 54.26 42.59
C LEU A 532 25.07 55.39 42.91
N TYR A 533 23.78 55.09 43.01
CA TYR A 533 22.74 56.06 43.37
C TYR A 533 23.00 56.68 44.75
N ASN A 534 23.30 55.84 45.75
CA ASN A 534 23.59 56.30 47.12
C ASN A 534 24.90 57.10 47.19
N SER A 535 25.92 56.74 46.39
CA SER A 535 27.16 57.48 46.28
C SER A 535 26.94 58.87 45.66
N LEU A 536 26.15 58.96 44.59
CA LEU A 536 25.80 60.22 43.92
C LEU A 536 24.97 61.16 44.81
N ILE A 537 24.06 60.62 45.63
CA ILE A 537 23.31 61.43 46.61
C ILE A 537 24.24 61.98 47.69
N LYS A 538 25.15 61.17 48.23
CA LYS A 538 26.14 61.64 49.22
C LYS A 538 27.06 62.72 48.64
N PHE A 539 27.43 62.60 47.36
CA PHE A 539 28.22 63.61 46.66
C PHE A 539 27.47 64.92 46.38
N LYS A 540 26.14 64.90 46.40
CA LYS A 540 25.28 66.08 46.20
C LYS A 540 24.88 66.78 47.51
N GLN A 541 25.11 66.13 48.65
CA GLN A 541 24.83 66.65 50.00
C GLN A 541 26.09 67.20 50.71
N ASN A 542 27.28 66.87 50.22
CA ASN A 542 28.54 67.57 50.50
C ASN A 542 28.78 68.63 49.42
#